data_AF-A0A2V6PNZ4-F1
#
_entry.id   AF-A0A2V6PNZ4-F1
#
_cell.length_a   1.000
_cell.length_b   1.000
_cell.length_c   1.000
_cell.angle_alpha   90.00
_cell.angle_beta   90.00
_cell.angle_gamma   90.00
#
_symmetry.space_group_name_H-M   'P 1'
#
loop_
_entity.id
_entity.type
_entity.pdbx_description
1 polymer ?
#
loop_
_entity_poly.entity_id
_entity_poly.type
_entity_poly.pdbx_seq_one_letter_code
_entity_poly.pdbx_strand_id
1 'polypeptide(L)'
;MFLGTDSARQFPKCTTLLQTLEVNLKRQPDVLKAFLQACMADHQRGNPRDTEKIARQAIRWGTPPRVVVREGLLNRPVAGQIVGACGFHNTFLSNNFLEITDVWFNAFEFGTAAVDLVSNTHRLTTTVLHETVHWVRQAANASDEVVDLGNGVEEAGEAFERLAFGSRVCTPDELSDALAALRK
;
A
#
# COMPACT_ATOMS: atom_id res chain seq x y z
N MET A 1 -3.72 11.04 -1.73
CA MET A 1 -3.75 10.54 -0.36
C MET A 1 -3.43 11.57 0.70
N PHE A 2 -3.85 11.32 1.95
CA PHE A 2 -3.40 12.04 3.13
C PHE A 2 -3.49 11.17 4.39
N LEU A 3 -2.67 11.46 5.40
CA LEU A 3 -2.72 10.82 6.71
C LEU A 3 -3.64 11.60 7.65
N GLY A 4 -4.43 10.91 8.49
CA GLY A 4 -5.25 11.58 9.51
C GLY A 4 -4.41 12.44 10.47
N THR A 5 -4.97 13.54 10.99
CA THR A 5 -4.21 14.55 11.75
C THR A 5 -3.45 13.99 12.94
N ASP A 6 -4.05 13.08 13.72
CA ASP A 6 -3.39 12.48 14.89
C ASP A 6 -2.23 11.56 14.46
N SER A 7 -2.45 10.70 13.47
CA SER A 7 -1.40 9.88 12.88
C SER A 7 -0.29 10.73 12.25
N ALA A 8 -0.61 11.86 11.62
CA ALA A 8 0.40 12.76 11.05
C ALA A 8 1.29 13.42 12.12
N ARG A 9 0.75 13.66 13.32
CA ARG A 9 1.54 14.13 14.47
C ARG A 9 2.41 13.03 15.06
N GLN A 10 1.89 11.81 15.13
CA GLN A 10 2.61 10.66 15.66
C GLN A 10 3.73 10.17 14.72
N PHE A 11 3.50 10.26 13.40
CA PHE A 11 4.39 9.72 12.37
C PHE A 11 4.86 10.81 11.36
N PRO A 12 5.68 11.79 11.79
CA PRO A 12 6.12 12.88 10.92
C PRO A 12 7.03 12.44 9.76
N LYS A 13 7.92 11.44 9.95
CA LYS A 13 8.71 10.90 8.85
C LYS A 13 7.81 10.18 7.85
N CYS A 14 6.89 9.33 8.31
CA CYS A 14 5.93 8.66 7.42
C CYS A 14 5.09 9.69 6.64
N THR A 15 4.67 10.77 7.31
CA THR A 15 3.91 11.86 6.68
C THR A 15 4.72 12.49 5.54
N THR A 16 6.01 12.74 5.76
CA THR A 16 6.92 13.28 4.73
C THR A 16 7.11 12.31 3.56
N LEU A 17 7.23 11.01 3.84
CA LEU A 17 7.30 9.97 2.82
C LEU A 17 6.04 9.98 1.93
N LEU A 18 4.85 10.00 2.55
CA LEU A 18 3.59 10.03 1.80
C LEU A 18 3.36 11.34 1.05
N GLN A 19 3.83 12.48 1.60
CA GLN A 19 3.80 13.77 0.90
C GLN A 19 4.64 13.77 -0.38
N THR A 20 5.74 13.01 -0.38
CA THR A 20 6.69 12.95 -1.51
C THR A 20 6.47 11.74 -2.42
N LEU A 21 5.48 10.89 -2.12
CA LEU A 21 5.22 9.64 -2.84
C LEU A 21 5.12 9.82 -4.35
N GLU A 22 4.28 10.75 -4.83
CA GLU A 22 4.12 11.04 -6.25
C GLU A 22 5.45 11.42 -6.93
N VAL A 23 6.24 12.26 -6.27
CA VAL A 23 7.54 12.73 -6.79
C VAL A 23 8.54 11.57 -6.83
N ASN A 24 8.55 10.73 -5.79
CA ASN A 24 9.43 9.56 -5.71
C ASN A 24 9.06 8.50 -6.75
N LEU A 25 7.77 8.30 -7.02
CA LEU A 25 7.31 7.39 -8.07
C LEU A 25 7.62 7.89 -9.48
N LYS A 26 7.59 9.20 -9.73
CA LYS A 26 8.04 9.77 -11.01
C LYS A 26 9.52 9.49 -11.31
N ARG A 27 10.33 9.25 -10.27
CA ARG A 27 11.74 8.82 -10.38
C ARG A 27 11.91 7.30 -10.51
N GLN A 28 10.82 6.54 -10.38
CA GLN A 28 10.76 5.08 -10.50
C GLN A 28 9.71 4.71 -11.55
N PRO A 29 10.00 4.96 -12.85
CA PRO A 29 9.01 4.85 -13.93
C PRO A 29 8.41 3.44 -14.05
N ASP A 30 9.17 2.39 -13.75
CA ASP A 30 8.69 1.01 -13.80
C ASP A 30 7.67 0.71 -12.70
N VAL A 31 7.91 1.18 -11.47
CA VAL A 31 6.97 1.05 -10.35
C VAL A 31 5.69 1.85 -10.64
N LEU A 32 5.81 3.07 -11.16
CA LEU A 32 4.66 3.88 -11.54
C LEU A 32 3.84 3.22 -12.66
N LYS A 33 4.52 2.64 -13.65
CA LYS A 33 3.87 1.90 -14.73
C LYS A 33 3.13 0.67 -14.21
N ALA A 34 3.76 -0.12 -13.34
CA ALA A 34 3.15 -1.28 -12.71
C ALA A 34 1.92 -0.89 -11.88
N PHE A 35 2.02 0.18 -11.08
CA PHE A 35 0.90 0.72 -10.31
C PHE A 35 -0.28 1.12 -11.20
N LEU A 36 -0.02 1.90 -12.25
CA LEU A 36 -1.08 2.31 -13.18
C LEU A 36 -1.67 1.11 -13.91
N GLN A 37 -0.86 0.14 -14.33
CA GLN A 37 -1.33 -1.08 -14.97
C GLN A 37 -2.23 -1.90 -14.04
N ALA A 38 -1.83 -2.08 -12.78
CA ALA A 38 -2.63 -2.80 -11.78
C ALA A 38 -3.93 -2.07 -11.40
N CYS A 39 -3.96 -0.73 -11.45
CA CYS A 39 -5.20 0.03 -11.30
C CYS A 39 -6.18 -0.19 -12.47
N MET A 40 -5.67 -0.57 -13.64
CA MET A 40 -6.46 -0.75 -14.85
C MET A 40 -6.96 -2.20 -14.92
N ALA A 41 -8.24 -2.43 -15.23
CA ALA A 41 -8.79 -3.77 -15.42
C ALA A 41 -9.15 -3.98 -16.90
N ASP A 42 -8.91 -5.18 -17.42
CA ASP A 42 -9.32 -5.54 -18.78
C ASP A 42 -10.86 -5.62 -18.93
N HIS A 43 -11.59 -5.66 -17.81
CA HIS A 43 -13.05 -5.73 -17.74
C HIS A 43 -13.69 -4.55 -17.02
N GLN A 44 -13.06 -3.37 -17.05
CA GLN A 44 -13.66 -2.15 -16.49
C GLN A 44 -15.02 -1.88 -17.17
N ARG A 45 -16.07 -1.72 -16.36
CA ARG A 45 -17.36 -1.20 -16.84
C ARG A 45 -17.30 0.31 -17.12
N GLY A 46 -16.33 1.01 -16.52
CA GLY A 46 -16.08 2.44 -16.68
C GLY A 46 -15.08 2.80 -17.78
N ASN A 47 -14.88 4.09 -18.01
CA ASN A 47 -13.91 4.61 -18.99
C ASN A 47 -12.47 4.47 -18.46
N PRO A 48 -11.56 3.78 -19.16
CA PRO A 48 -10.16 3.61 -18.73
C PRO A 48 -9.42 4.92 -18.43
N ARG A 49 -9.77 6.01 -19.13
CA ARG A 49 -9.17 7.34 -18.87
C ARG A 49 -9.55 7.89 -17.50
N ASP A 50 -10.75 7.59 -17.01
CA ASP A 50 -11.21 8.04 -15.70
C ASP A 50 -10.50 7.25 -14.59
N THR A 51 -10.30 5.94 -14.76
CA THR A 51 -9.50 5.13 -13.83
C THR A 51 -8.07 5.62 -13.73
N GLU A 52 -7.40 5.88 -14.86
CA GLU A 52 -6.03 6.41 -14.85
C GLU A 52 -5.95 7.78 -14.13
N LYS A 53 -6.95 8.65 -14.37
CA LYS A 53 -7.04 9.94 -13.68
C LYS A 53 -7.20 9.76 -12.17
N ILE A 54 -8.06 8.84 -11.73
CA ILE A 54 -8.24 8.51 -10.31
C ILE A 54 -6.94 7.96 -9.72
N ALA A 55 -6.26 7.03 -10.39
CA ALA A 55 -4.99 6.45 -9.96
C ALA A 55 -3.90 7.51 -9.74
N ARG A 56 -3.76 8.43 -10.70
CA ARG A 56 -2.79 9.54 -10.60
C ARG A 56 -3.15 10.52 -9.48
N GLN A 57 -4.45 10.76 -9.26
CA GLN A 57 -4.89 11.57 -8.13
C GLN A 57 -4.63 10.86 -6.80
N ALA A 58 -4.78 9.53 -6.72
CA ALA A 58 -4.69 8.76 -5.49
C ALA A 58 -3.31 8.86 -4.81
N ILE A 59 -2.23 8.91 -5.60
CA ILE A 59 -0.85 9.00 -5.11
C ILE A 59 -0.39 10.44 -4.79
N ARG A 60 -1.16 11.46 -5.15
CA ARG A 60 -0.84 12.87 -4.88
C ARG A 60 -1.17 13.23 -3.43
N TRP A 61 -0.36 14.03 -2.75
CA TRP A 61 -0.71 14.49 -1.40
C TRP A 61 -1.96 15.41 -1.40
N GLY A 62 -2.81 15.27 -0.39
CA GLY A 62 -3.99 16.11 -0.15
C GLY A 62 -5.25 15.69 -0.91
N THR A 63 -5.19 14.61 -1.67
CA THR A 63 -6.35 13.99 -2.35
C THR A 63 -6.75 12.71 -1.62
N PRO A 64 -7.94 12.13 -1.87
CA PRO A 64 -8.22 10.74 -1.46
C PRO A 64 -7.19 9.74 -2.05
N PRO A 65 -7.01 8.54 -1.46
CA PRO A 65 -7.65 8.05 -0.24
C PRO A 65 -7.05 8.62 1.05
N ARG A 66 -7.82 8.58 2.15
CA ARG A 66 -7.28 8.80 3.49
C ARG A 66 -6.56 7.53 3.94
N VAL A 67 -5.37 7.67 4.54
CA VAL A 67 -4.64 6.59 5.21
C VAL A 67 -4.93 6.67 6.71
N VAL A 68 -5.27 5.54 7.30
CA VAL A 68 -5.52 5.35 8.73
C VAL A 68 -4.54 4.30 9.25
N VAL A 69 -3.73 4.67 10.22
CA VAL A 69 -2.84 3.71 10.89
C VAL A 69 -3.69 2.89 11.86
N ARG A 70 -3.56 1.56 11.81
CA ARG A 70 -4.31 0.65 12.65
C ARG A 70 -3.40 -0.31 13.39
N GLU A 71 -3.52 -0.29 14.71
CA GLU A 71 -2.96 -1.32 15.57
C GLU A 71 -3.78 -2.61 15.46
N GLY A 72 -3.09 -3.76 15.51
CA GLY A 72 -3.75 -5.06 15.60
C GLY A 72 -4.36 -5.59 14.29
N LEU A 73 -4.08 -4.97 13.14
CA LEU A 73 -4.34 -5.60 11.83
C LEU A 73 -3.52 -6.89 11.67
N LEU A 74 -2.34 -6.91 12.29
CA LEU A 74 -1.52 -8.10 12.46
C LEU A 74 -1.82 -8.70 13.83
N ASN A 75 -2.42 -9.88 13.88
CA ASN A 75 -2.46 -10.64 15.13
C ASN A 75 -1.02 -10.94 15.56
N ARG A 76 -0.67 -10.62 16.81
CA ARG A 76 0.65 -10.96 17.36
C ARG A 76 0.92 -12.45 17.14
N PRO A 77 2.15 -12.83 16.73
CA PRO A 77 2.48 -14.22 16.43
C PRO A 77 2.48 -15.01 17.75
N VAL A 78 1.38 -15.67 18.06
CA VAL A 78 1.36 -16.77 19.00
C VAL A 78 1.47 -18.03 18.12
N ALA A 79 2.66 -18.64 18.11
CA ALA A 79 2.92 -19.93 17.45
C ALA A 79 2.64 -20.02 15.94
N GLY A 80 3.43 -19.30 15.12
CA GLY A 80 3.61 -19.69 13.71
C GLY A 80 2.43 -19.46 12.76
N GLN A 81 1.42 -18.68 13.15
CA GLN A 81 0.41 -18.16 12.23
C GLN A 81 0.56 -16.65 12.09
N ILE A 82 0.84 -16.19 10.87
CA ILE A 82 0.65 -14.80 10.47
C ILE A 82 -0.58 -14.80 9.59
N VAL A 83 -1.70 -14.37 10.18
CA VAL A 83 -2.95 -14.10 9.46
C VAL A 83 -3.41 -12.71 9.89
N GLY A 84 -3.40 -11.79 8.92
CA GLY A 84 -3.85 -10.42 9.07
C GLY A 84 -3.20 -9.56 8.00
N ALA A 85 -3.99 -8.94 7.14
CA ALA A 85 -3.49 -8.19 6.00
C ALA A 85 -2.64 -6.97 6.46
N CYS A 86 -1.52 -6.70 5.79
CA CYS A 86 -0.68 -5.55 6.14
C CYS A 86 -1.34 -4.20 5.83
N GLY A 87 -2.40 -4.23 5.04
CA GLY A 87 -3.38 -3.18 4.92
C GLY A 87 -4.77 -3.77 4.69
N PHE A 88 -5.79 -2.93 4.80
CA PHE A 88 -7.15 -3.28 4.44
C PHE A 88 -7.82 -2.05 3.86
N HIS A 89 -8.24 -2.15 2.61
CA HIS A 89 -9.17 -1.20 2.04
C HIS A 89 -10.59 -1.50 2.54
N ASN A 90 -11.12 -0.63 3.42
CA ASN A 90 -12.42 -0.86 4.03
C ASN A 90 -13.57 -0.56 3.06
N THR A 91 -14.10 -1.63 2.45
CA THR A 91 -15.22 -1.60 1.50
C THR A 91 -16.61 -1.61 2.15
N PHE A 92 -16.69 -1.86 3.46
CA PHE A 92 -17.96 -2.00 4.20
C PHE A 92 -18.52 -0.67 4.72
N LEU A 93 -17.67 0.35 4.86
CA LEU A 93 -18.06 1.68 5.34
C LEU A 93 -18.01 2.70 4.21
N SER A 94 -18.93 3.66 4.22
CA SER A 94 -19.06 4.74 3.22
C SER A 94 -17.86 5.68 3.09
N ASN A 95 -16.80 5.50 3.88
CA ASN A 95 -15.72 6.46 4.07
C ASN A 95 -14.39 6.05 3.41
N ASN A 96 -14.38 5.04 2.53
CA ASN A 96 -13.34 4.73 1.54
C ASN A 96 -11.91 5.19 1.92
N PHE A 97 -11.35 4.61 2.99
CA PHE A 97 -10.00 4.89 3.47
C PHE A 97 -9.16 3.60 3.48
N LEU A 98 -7.84 3.77 3.42
CA LEU A 98 -6.87 2.69 3.54
C LEU A 98 -6.53 2.51 5.01
N GLU A 99 -6.78 1.34 5.58
CA GLU A 99 -6.22 0.96 6.87
C GLU A 99 -4.86 0.31 6.61
N ILE A 100 -3.80 0.78 7.27
CA ILE A 100 -2.45 0.22 7.13
C ILE A 100 -1.94 -0.14 8.52
N THR A 101 -1.30 -1.29 8.64
CA THR A 101 -0.75 -1.76 9.92
C THR A 101 0.22 -0.76 10.52
N ASP A 102 0.11 -0.58 11.84
CA ASP A 102 1.02 0.28 12.61
C ASP A 102 2.47 -0.20 12.55
N VAL A 103 2.71 -1.49 12.32
CA VAL A 103 4.07 -2.05 12.26
C VAL A 103 4.95 -1.36 11.21
N TRP A 104 4.42 -1.10 10.00
CA TRP A 104 5.19 -0.42 8.96
C TRP A 104 5.45 1.05 9.28
N PHE A 105 4.46 1.72 9.86
CA PHE A 105 4.60 3.09 10.33
C PHE A 105 5.65 3.18 11.44
N ASN A 106 5.55 2.33 12.45
CA ASN A 106 6.49 2.26 13.56
C ASN A 106 7.91 1.95 13.05
N ALA A 107 8.06 0.92 12.20
CA ALA A 107 9.37 0.50 11.73
C ALA A 107 10.08 1.60 10.90
N PHE A 108 9.36 2.35 10.08
CA PHE A 108 9.93 3.47 9.34
C PHE A 108 10.17 4.70 10.23
N GLU A 109 9.22 5.03 11.11
CA GLU A 109 9.30 6.23 11.94
C GLU A 109 10.38 6.12 13.03
N PHE A 110 10.44 4.97 13.69
CA PHE A 110 11.22 4.75 14.91
C PHE A 110 12.38 3.78 14.75
N GLY A 111 12.48 3.07 13.61
CA GLY A 111 13.63 2.21 13.32
C GLY A 111 14.95 2.99 13.33
N THR A 112 15.97 2.43 13.98
CA THR A 112 17.22 3.13 14.31
C THR A 112 18.38 2.83 13.36
N ALA A 113 18.35 1.71 12.62
CA ALA A 113 19.42 1.35 11.70
C ALA A 113 19.16 1.85 10.27
N ALA A 114 20.19 2.43 9.64
CA ALA A 114 20.09 2.97 8.28
C ALA A 114 19.79 1.91 7.20
N VAL A 115 20.25 0.67 7.39
CA VAL A 115 19.94 -0.47 6.50
C VAL A 115 18.45 -0.82 6.59
N ASP A 116 17.87 -0.72 7.78
CA ASP A 116 16.44 -0.99 8.00
C ASP A 116 15.57 0.11 7.36
N LEU A 117 16.10 1.34 7.21
CA LEU A 117 15.34 2.45 6.62
C LEU A 117 14.94 2.20 5.16
N VAL A 118 15.82 1.63 4.34
CA VAL A 118 15.51 1.33 2.93
C VAL A 118 14.42 0.27 2.84
N SER A 119 14.58 -0.83 3.58
CA SER A 119 13.59 -1.91 3.63
C SER A 119 12.25 -1.45 4.22
N ASN A 120 12.27 -0.61 5.26
CA ASN A 120 11.05 -0.07 5.87
C ASN A 120 10.36 0.96 4.96
N THR A 121 11.12 1.75 4.20
CA THR A 121 10.57 2.61 3.13
C THR A 121 9.84 1.76 2.10
N HIS A 122 10.48 0.68 1.66
CA HIS A 122 9.90 -0.25 0.69
C HIS A 122 8.62 -0.88 1.22
N ARG A 123 8.64 -1.51 2.41
CA ARG A 123 7.47 -2.12 3.06
C ARG A 123 6.28 -1.18 3.16
N LEU A 124 6.49 0.02 3.68
CA LEU A 124 5.43 1.02 3.86
C LEU A 124 4.89 1.51 2.51
N THR A 125 5.77 1.84 1.57
CA THR A 125 5.38 2.35 0.25
C THR A 125 4.62 1.30 -0.55
N THR A 126 5.11 0.07 -0.57
CA THR A 126 4.46 -1.04 -1.28
C THR A 126 3.09 -1.32 -0.70
N THR A 127 2.96 -1.44 0.63
CA THR A 127 1.66 -1.70 1.28
C THR A 127 0.66 -0.56 1.00
N VAL A 128 1.10 0.70 1.08
CA VAL A 128 0.22 1.84 0.77
C VAL A 128 -0.24 1.82 -0.68
N LEU A 129 0.66 1.49 -1.62
CA LEU A 129 0.31 1.42 -3.04
C LEU A 129 -0.58 0.24 -3.37
N HIS A 130 -0.35 -0.93 -2.75
CA HIS A 130 -1.20 -2.11 -2.82
C HIS A 130 -2.65 -1.74 -2.47
N GLU A 131 -2.87 -1.20 -1.27
CA GLU A 131 -4.21 -0.79 -0.85
C GLU A 131 -4.79 0.34 -1.70
N THR A 132 -3.92 1.20 -2.25
CA THR A 132 -4.36 2.24 -3.18
C THR A 132 -4.90 1.64 -4.48
N VAL A 133 -4.34 0.54 -4.98
CA VAL A 133 -4.85 -0.16 -6.18
C VAL A 133 -6.29 -0.61 -5.96
N HIS A 134 -6.55 -1.30 -4.85
CA HIS A 134 -7.90 -1.71 -4.45
C HIS A 134 -8.88 -0.53 -4.41
N TRP A 135 -8.46 0.55 -3.75
CA TRP A 135 -9.27 1.75 -3.63
C TRP A 135 -9.59 2.37 -4.99
N VAL A 136 -8.59 2.49 -5.87
CA VAL A 136 -8.77 3.05 -7.22
C VAL A 136 -9.74 2.20 -8.02
N ARG A 137 -9.59 0.88 -7.97
CA ARG A 137 -10.45 -0.04 -8.71
C ARG A 137 -11.89 0.02 -8.20
N GLN A 138 -12.11 0.06 -6.90
CA GLN A 138 -13.44 0.27 -6.34
C GLN A 138 -14.02 1.64 -6.75
N ALA A 139 -13.24 2.71 -6.64
CA ALA A 139 -13.66 4.08 -7.02
C ALA A 139 -14.00 4.19 -8.52
N ALA A 140 -13.35 3.39 -9.36
CA ALA A 140 -13.60 3.29 -10.79
C ALA A 140 -14.69 2.27 -11.16
N ASN A 141 -15.31 1.60 -10.17
CA ASN A 141 -16.27 0.50 -10.39
C ASN A 141 -15.68 -0.62 -11.28
N ALA A 142 -14.42 -0.95 -11.02
CA ALA A 142 -13.68 -2.04 -11.65
C ALA A 142 -13.67 -3.27 -10.74
N SER A 143 -13.54 -4.47 -11.33
CA SER A 143 -13.28 -5.70 -10.56
C SER A 143 -11.98 -5.56 -9.78
N ASP A 144 -11.86 -6.15 -8.60
CA ASP A 144 -10.60 -6.20 -7.85
C ASP A 144 -9.66 -7.31 -8.34
N GLU A 145 -10.15 -8.13 -9.26
CA GLU A 145 -9.43 -9.23 -9.88
C GLU A 145 -8.78 -8.78 -11.20
N VAL A 146 -7.54 -9.19 -11.41
CA VAL A 146 -6.79 -9.03 -12.67
C VAL A 146 -6.62 -10.40 -13.32
N VAL A 147 -6.95 -10.49 -14.61
CA VAL A 147 -6.73 -11.70 -15.41
C VAL A 147 -5.28 -11.69 -15.88
N ASP A 148 -4.46 -12.59 -15.35
CA ASP A 148 -3.12 -12.81 -15.88
C ASP A 148 -3.23 -13.74 -17.10
N LEU A 149 -2.65 -13.34 -18.25
CA LEU A 149 -2.72 -14.03 -19.55
C LEU A 149 -1.89 -15.34 -19.58
N GLY A 150 -2.03 -16.17 -18.55
CA GLY A 150 -1.34 -17.45 -18.41
C GLY A 150 -1.45 -18.12 -17.03
N ASN A 151 -1.79 -17.36 -15.96
CA ASN A 151 -1.73 -17.85 -14.57
C ASN A 151 -3.05 -17.80 -13.79
N GLY A 152 -4.16 -17.40 -14.43
CA GLY A 152 -5.47 -17.33 -13.77
C GLY A 152 -5.83 -15.93 -13.26
N VAL A 153 -6.62 -15.89 -12.20
CA VAL A 153 -7.13 -14.65 -11.60
C VAL A 153 -6.30 -14.33 -10.36
N GLU A 154 -5.67 -13.15 -10.35
CA GLU A 154 -4.89 -12.63 -9.23
C GLU A 154 -5.57 -11.37 -8.66
N GLU A 155 -5.40 -11.12 -7.37
CA GLU A 155 -5.81 -9.88 -6.70
C GLU A 155 -4.95 -8.71 -7.24
N ALA A 156 -5.56 -7.55 -7.55
CA ALA A 156 -4.89 -6.44 -8.23
C ALA A 156 -3.68 -5.81 -7.49
N GLY A 157 -3.73 -5.66 -6.17
CA GLY A 157 -2.63 -5.29 -5.29
C GLY A 157 -1.48 -6.29 -5.34
N GLU A 158 -1.75 -7.59 -5.25
CA GLU A 158 -0.77 -8.66 -5.44
C GLU A 158 -0.14 -8.60 -6.84
N ALA A 159 -0.95 -8.37 -7.88
CA ALA A 159 -0.46 -8.17 -9.23
C ALA A 159 0.46 -6.94 -9.33
N PHE A 160 0.12 -5.84 -8.64
CA PHE A 160 0.99 -4.66 -8.54
C PHE A 160 2.35 -5.03 -7.92
N GLU A 161 2.36 -5.70 -6.77
CA GLU A 161 3.60 -6.05 -6.08
C GLU A 161 4.51 -6.90 -6.95
N ARG A 162 3.94 -7.90 -7.61
CA ARG A 162 4.66 -8.76 -8.55
C ARG A 162 5.22 -7.99 -9.75
N LEU A 163 4.41 -7.12 -10.37
CA LEU A 163 4.84 -6.33 -11.53
C LEU A 163 5.90 -5.27 -11.18
N ALA A 164 5.79 -4.66 -9.99
CA ALA A 164 6.67 -3.58 -9.57
C ALA A 164 7.98 -4.08 -8.94
N PHE A 165 7.93 -5.18 -8.18
CA PHE A 165 9.02 -5.60 -7.30
C PHE A 165 9.43 -7.08 -7.46
N GLY A 166 8.61 -7.89 -8.15
CA GLY A 166 8.89 -9.32 -8.34
C GLY A 166 8.70 -10.18 -7.07
N SER A 167 8.29 -9.57 -5.96
CA SER A 167 8.02 -10.24 -4.68
C SER A 167 6.89 -9.55 -3.94
N ARG A 168 6.29 -10.26 -3.00
CA ARG A 168 5.26 -9.72 -2.12
C ARG A 168 5.87 -9.10 -0.88
N VAL A 169 5.26 -8.03 -0.37
CA VAL A 169 5.51 -7.57 1.01
C VAL A 169 4.55 -8.29 1.95
N CYS A 170 4.62 -8.02 3.26
CA CYS A 170 3.76 -8.68 4.25
C CYS A 170 4.02 -10.19 4.44
N THR A 171 5.20 -10.69 4.07
CA THR A 171 5.57 -12.06 4.39
C THR A 171 5.96 -12.20 5.87
N PRO A 172 5.96 -13.43 6.42
CA PRO A 172 6.48 -13.69 7.75
C PRO A 172 7.88 -13.13 8.02
N ASP A 173 8.77 -13.24 7.05
CA ASP A 173 10.15 -12.78 7.16
C ASP A 173 10.21 -11.25 7.17
N GLU A 174 9.47 -10.59 6.29
CA GLU A 174 9.38 -9.12 6.25
C GLU A 174 8.84 -8.54 7.57
N LEU A 175 7.84 -9.20 8.16
CA LEU A 175 7.27 -8.81 9.45
C LEU A 175 8.25 -9.03 10.60
N SER A 176 8.91 -10.19 10.63
CA SER A 176 9.93 -10.51 11.64
C SER A 176 11.07 -9.49 11.62
N ASP A 177 11.55 -9.15 10.42
CA ASP A 177 12.63 -8.18 10.23
C ASP A 177 12.25 -6.78 10.69
N ALA A 178 11.05 -6.30 10.34
CA ALA A 178 10.60 -4.98 10.78
C ALA A 178 10.38 -4.91 12.30
N LEU A 179 9.87 -5.97 12.92
CA LEU A 179 9.73 -6.04 14.38
C LEU A 179 11.10 -6.09 15.07
N ALA A 180 12.10 -6.72 14.46
CA ALA A 180 13.47 -6.72 14.97
C ALA A 180 14.10 -5.32 14.91
N ALA A 181 13.81 -4.54 13.86
CA ALA A 181 14.27 -3.16 13.70
C ALA A 181 13.74 -2.21 14.80
N LEU A 182 12.61 -2.55 15.42
CA LEU A 182 12.01 -1.79 16.53
C LEU A 182 12.59 -2.13 17.91
N ARG A 183 13.33 -3.22 18.05
CA ARG A 183 13.87 -3.72 19.33
C ARG A 183 15.31 -3.28 19.61
N LYS A 184 15.94 -2.54 18.71
CA LYS A 184 17.34 -2.09 18.78
C LYS A 184 17.44 -0.59 18.98
#